data_AF-A0A7S3F640-F1
#
_entry.id   AF-A0A7S3F640-F1
#
_cell.length_a   1.000
_cell.length_b   1.000
_cell.length_c   1.000
_cell.angle_alpha   90.00
_cell.angle_beta   90.00
_cell.angle_gamma   90.00
#
_symmetry.space_group_name_H-M   'P 1'
#
loop_
_entity.id
_entity.type
_entity.pdbx_description
1 polymer ?
#
loop_
_entity_poly.entity_id
_entity_poly.type
_entity_poly.pdbx_seq_one_letter_code
_entity_poly.pdbx_strand_id
1 'polypeptide(L)'
;VAFVAGFVAYRKLRQIVHGAQTGMPKEEVEGIRTTMATALVFAIFFLNLLHPSISSTMFETFNCKSYDLYKSSGEAWLQSDSSVQCYTDQWLPYAIFSGAVIILYVFGYPLILFVGLRYLHKRQKVVPC
;
A
#
# COMPACT_ATOMS: atom_id res chain seq x y z
N VAL A 1 3.69 12.39 3.94
CA VAL A 1 5.00 12.71 3.31
C VAL A 1 5.41 11.67 2.26
N ALA A 2 5.37 10.36 2.57
CA ALA A 2 5.73 9.29 1.61
C ALA A 2 4.91 9.27 0.30
N PHE A 3 3.60 9.51 0.35
CA PHE A 3 2.75 9.55 -0.85
C PHE A 3 3.07 10.71 -1.80
N VAL A 4 3.42 11.88 -1.27
CA VAL A 4 3.79 13.06 -2.08
C VAL A 4 5.17 12.85 -2.70
N ALA A 5 6.12 12.32 -1.93
CA ALA A 5 7.44 11.95 -2.44
C ALA A 5 7.35 10.89 -3.55
N GLY A 6 6.50 9.87 -3.37
CA GLY A 6 6.23 8.85 -4.38
C GLY A 6 5.62 9.42 -5.65
N PHE A 7 4.67 10.36 -5.53
CA PHE A 7 4.04 11.01 -6.69
C PHE A 7 5.03 11.90 -7.46
N VAL A 8 5.89 12.65 -6.77
CA VAL A 8 6.94 13.47 -7.38
C VAL A 8 8.00 12.61 -8.07
N ALA A 9 8.44 11.52 -7.42
CA ALA A 9 9.36 10.55 -8.00
C ALA A 9 8.78 9.91 -9.27
N TYR A 10 7.50 9.53 -9.23
CA TYR A 10 6.77 8.99 -10.38
C TYR A 10 6.73 9.98 -11.56
N ARG A 11 6.49 11.27 -11.30
CA ARG A 11 6.51 12.29 -12.37
C ARG A 11 7.88 12.47 -13.00
N LYS A 12 8.95 12.46 -12.22
CA LYS A 12 10.32 12.55 -12.75
C LYS A 12 10.70 11.32 -13.58
N LEU A 13 10.42 10.12 -13.08
CA LEU A 13 10.63 8.87 -13.82
C LEU A 13 9.90 8.90 -15.17
N ARG A 14 8.66 9.37 -15.19
CA ARG A 14 7.87 9.50 -16.42
C ARG A 14 8.49 10.47 -17.43
N GLN A 15 9.07 11.58 -16.98
CA GLN A 15 9.73 12.54 -17.88
C GLN A 15 11.01 11.94 -18.51
N ILE A 16 11.78 11.19 -17.73
CA ILE A 16 13.01 10.52 -18.22
C ILE A 16 12.65 9.45 -19.26
N VAL A 17 11.63 8.65 -19.00
CA VAL A 17 11.17 7.60 -19.92
C VAL A 17 10.64 8.18 -21.24
N HIS A 18 9.91 9.30 -21.20
CA HIS A 18 9.43 9.94 -22.43
C HIS A 18 10.55 10.56 -23.26
N GLY A 19 11.62 11.07 -22.65
CA GLY A 19 12.80 11.57 -23.37
C GLY A 19 13.61 10.46 -24.06
N ALA A 20 13.58 9.24 -23.52
CA ALA A 20 14.29 8.10 -24.12
C ALA A 20 13.56 7.48 -25.32
N GLN A 21 12.25 7.71 -25.49
CA GLN A 21 11.44 7.07 -26.53
C GLN A 21 11.53 7.70 -27.92
N THR A 22 12.12 8.89 -28.09
CA THR A 22 12.09 9.63 -29.36
C THR A 22 13.03 9.12 -30.46
N GLY A 23 13.88 8.12 -30.19
CA GLY A 23 14.87 7.61 -31.14
C GLY A 23 14.83 6.10 -31.42
N MET A 24 13.89 5.34 -30.85
CA MET A 24 13.89 3.87 -30.95
C MET A 24 13.01 3.35 -32.10
N PRO A 25 13.43 2.26 -32.78
CA PRO A 25 12.61 1.58 -33.77
C PRO A 25 11.33 1.02 -33.11
N LYS A 26 10.19 1.10 -33.81
CA LYS A 26 8.86 0.75 -33.25
C LYS A 26 8.80 -0.69 -32.70
N GLU A 27 9.55 -1.61 -33.29
CA GLU A 27 9.62 -3.02 -32.90
C GLU A 27 10.25 -3.20 -31.50
N GLU A 28 11.30 -2.44 -31.18
CA GLU A 28 11.98 -2.49 -29.88
C GLU A 28 11.11 -1.86 -28.78
N VAL A 29 10.38 -0.78 -29.11
CA VAL A 29 9.44 -0.11 -28.20
C VAL A 29 8.29 -1.04 -27.79
N GLU A 30 7.80 -1.88 -28.70
CA GLU A 30 6.72 -2.83 -28.43
C GLU A 30 7.19 -4.01 -27.55
N GLY A 31 8.41 -4.49 -27.77
CA GLY A 31 9.07 -5.47 -26.89
C GLY A 31 9.28 -4.94 -25.46
N ILE A 32 9.74 -3.70 -25.32
CA ILE A 32 9.90 -3.05 -24.00
C ILE A 32 8.54 -2.86 -23.32
N ARG A 33 7.52 -2.40 -24.06
CA ARG A 33 6.17 -2.17 -23.52
C ARG A 33 5.51 -3.45 -23.00
N THR A 34 5.64 -4.56 -23.73
CA THR A 34 5.09 -5.86 -23.33
C THR A 34 5.82 -6.46 -22.13
N THR A 35 7.15 -6.33 -22.08
CA THR A 35 7.96 -6.75 -20.93
C THR A 35 7.63 -5.96 -19.68
N MET A 36 7.54 -4.62 -19.79
CA MET A 36 7.15 -3.75 -18.67
C MET A 36 5.73 -4.02 -18.20
N ALA A 37 4.78 -4.23 -19.11
CA ALA A 37 3.40 -4.55 -18.75
C ALA A 37 3.32 -5.89 -17.99
N THR A 38 4.02 -6.91 -18.48
CA THR A 38 4.09 -8.22 -17.81
C THR A 38 4.70 -8.10 -16.41
N ALA A 39 5.83 -7.39 -16.27
CA ALA A 39 6.48 -7.15 -14.98
C ALA A 39 5.55 -6.42 -14.00
N LEU A 40 4.80 -5.41 -14.47
CA LEU A 40 3.82 -4.68 -13.67
C LEU A 40 2.67 -5.57 -13.21
N VAL A 41 2.14 -6.44 -14.08
CA VAL A 41 1.08 -7.39 -13.72
C VAL A 41 1.56 -8.34 -12.63
N PHE A 42 2.77 -8.91 -12.77
CA PHE A 42 3.35 -9.76 -11.73
C PHE A 42 3.54 -9.00 -10.41
N ALA A 43 4.10 -7.78 -10.47
CA ALA A 43 4.30 -6.97 -9.28
C ALA A 43 2.97 -6.67 -8.55
N ILE A 44 1.93 -6.29 -9.30
CA ILE A 44 0.59 -6.07 -8.74
C ILE A 44 0.03 -7.36 -8.15
N PHE A 45 0.19 -8.50 -8.82
CA PHE A 45 -0.27 -9.79 -8.32
C PHE A 45 0.39 -10.14 -6.98
N PHE A 46 1.73 -10.05 -6.88
CA PHE A 46 2.45 -10.33 -5.65
C PHE A 46 2.06 -9.36 -4.52
N LEU A 47 1.92 -8.07 -4.82
CA LEU A 47 1.47 -7.09 -3.83
C LEU A 47 0.06 -7.40 -3.31
N ASN A 48 -0.87 -7.83 -4.18
CA ASN A 48 -2.20 -8.26 -3.77
C ASN A 48 -2.18 -9.56 -2.96
N LEU A 49 -1.24 -10.47 -3.26
CA LEU A 49 -1.06 -11.71 -2.50
C LEU A 49 -0.53 -11.44 -1.08
N LEU A 50 0.38 -10.48 -0.94
CA LEU A 50 0.95 -10.10 0.35
C LEU A 50 0.00 -9.19 1.16
N HIS A 51 -0.88 -8.45 0.49
CA HIS A 51 -1.78 -7.49 1.13
C HIS A 51 -2.62 -8.07 2.28
N PRO A 52 -3.34 -9.21 2.15
CA PRO A 52 -4.10 -9.78 3.26
C PRO A 52 -3.22 -10.24 4.41
N SER A 53 -2.03 -10.78 4.12
CA SER A 53 -1.07 -11.21 5.15
C SER A 53 -0.57 -10.02 5.99
N ILE A 54 -0.14 -8.94 5.32
CA ILE A 54 0.31 -7.72 5.99
C ILE A 54 -0.84 -7.05 6.75
N SER A 55 -2.05 -7.07 6.20
CA SER A 55 -3.21 -6.48 6.88
C SER A 55 -3.54 -7.25 8.17
N SER A 56 -3.49 -8.59 8.14
CA SER A 56 -3.71 -9.42 9.35
C SER A 56 -2.70 -9.09 10.44
N THR A 57 -1.40 -9.03 10.10
CA THR A 57 -0.35 -8.75 11.09
C THR A 57 -0.47 -7.34 11.68
N MET A 58 -0.91 -6.35 10.88
CA MET A 58 -1.22 -5.02 11.40
C MET A 58 -2.34 -5.05 12.45
N PHE A 59 -3.41 -5.81 12.23
CA PHE A 59 -4.49 -5.95 13.22
C PHE A 59 -4.06 -6.73 14.46
N GLU A 60 -3.24 -7.79 14.29
CA GLU A 60 -2.70 -8.59 15.39
C GLU A 60 -1.81 -7.77 16.35
N THR A 61 -1.17 -6.71 15.85
CA THR A 61 -0.34 -5.82 16.67
C THR A 61 -1.15 -5.10 17.75
N PHE A 62 -2.47 -4.99 17.59
CA PHE A 62 -3.39 -4.38 18.57
C PHE A 62 -4.07 -5.40 19.50
N ASN A 63 -3.66 -6.67 19.47
CA ASN A 63 -4.19 -7.66 20.42
C ASN A 63 -3.78 -7.32 21.85
N CYS A 64 -4.77 -7.28 22.73
CA CYS A 64 -4.59 -7.08 24.16
C CYS A 64 -4.74 -8.42 24.89
N LYS A 65 -3.82 -8.71 25.82
CA LYS A 65 -3.86 -9.91 26.65
C LYS A 65 -3.89 -9.53 28.13
N SER A 66 -4.81 -10.12 28.87
CA SER A 66 -4.86 -10.03 30.33
C SER A 66 -4.01 -11.15 30.94
N TYR A 67 -3.14 -10.83 31.91
CA TYR A 67 -2.41 -11.83 32.67
C TYR A 67 -3.23 -12.28 33.89
N ASP A 68 -3.11 -13.56 34.28
CA ASP A 68 -3.94 -14.15 35.34
C ASP A 68 -3.82 -13.41 36.69
N LEU A 69 -2.67 -12.80 36.96
CA LEU A 69 -2.42 -11.98 38.17
C LEU A 69 -3.26 -10.70 38.25
N TYR A 70 -3.74 -10.19 37.11
CA TYR A 70 -4.46 -8.92 36.99
C TYR A 70 -5.84 -9.07 36.33
N LYS A 71 -6.32 -10.31 36.22
CA LYS A 71 -7.62 -10.62 35.61
C LYS A 71 -8.80 -10.00 36.39
N SER A 72 -8.63 -9.79 37.69
CA SER A 72 -9.63 -9.16 38.57
C SER A 72 -9.66 -7.62 38.49
N SER A 73 -8.55 -6.97 38.13
CA SER A 73 -8.47 -5.51 37.94
C SER A 73 -8.94 -5.07 36.55
N GLY A 74 -9.16 -6.01 35.62
CA GLY A 74 -9.58 -5.72 34.24
C GLY A 74 -8.45 -5.16 33.38
N GLU A 75 -7.20 -5.26 33.85
CA GLU A 75 -6.05 -4.71 33.16
C GLU A 75 -5.60 -5.65 32.03
N ALA A 76 -5.33 -5.05 30.87
CA ALA A 76 -4.85 -5.76 29.70
C ALA A 76 -3.66 -5.00 29.12
N TRP A 77 -2.70 -5.73 28.57
CA TRP A 77 -1.49 -5.18 27.98
C TRP A 77 -1.41 -5.56 26.52
N LEU A 78 -0.74 -4.71 25.74
CA LEU A 78 -0.53 -4.96 24.33
C LEU A 78 0.38 -6.19 24.17
N GLN A 79 0.00 -7.13 23.30
CA GLN A 79 0.77 -8.36 23.11
C GLN A 79 2.10 -8.11 22.39
N SER A 80 2.13 -7.10 21.51
CA SER A 80 3.32 -6.67 20.77
C SER A 80 4.30 -5.87 21.64
N ASP A 81 3.79 -5.17 22.66
CA ASP A 81 4.56 -4.38 23.61
C ASP A 81 3.89 -4.37 24.99
N SER A 82 4.38 -5.23 25.88
CA SER A 82 3.86 -5.38 27.23
C SER A 82 4.17 -4.20 28.16
N SER A 83 4.92 -3.19 27.70
CA SER A 83 5.09 -1.92 28.44
C SER A 83 3.88 -0.99 28.31
N VAL A 84 3.00 -1.22 27.32
CA VAL A 84 1.81 -0.39 27.06
C VAL A 84 0.56 -1.10 27.56
N GLN A 85 -0.13 -0.45 28.50
CA GLN A 85 -1.43 -0.92 29.00
C GLN A 85 -2.54 -0.49 28.04
N CYS A 86 -3.38 -1.44 27.63
CA CYS A 86 -4.52 -1.20 26.75
C CYS A 86 -5.59 -0.34 27.43
N TYR A 87 -6.35 0.41 26.61
CA TYR A 87 -7.46 1.26 27.05
C TYR A 87 -7.08 2.39 28.01
N THR A 88 -5.79 2.75 28.06
CA THR A 88 -5.30 3.90 28.81
C THR A 88 -5.18 5.15 27.92
N ASP A 89 -5.03 6.31 28.55
CA ASP A 89 -4.78 7.58 27.85
C ASP A 89 -3.50 7.56 27.01
N GLN A 90 -2.53 6.71 27.35
CA GLN A 90 -1.33 6.50 26.56
C GLN A 90 -1.59 5.65 25.32
N TRP A 91 -2.44 4.61 25.42
CA TRP A 91 -2.76 3.72 24.31
C TRP A 91 -3.66 4.37 23.25
N LEU A 92 -4.62 5.19 23.68
CA LEU A 92 -5.62 5.82 22.82
C LEU A 92 -5.04 6.58 21.60
N PRO A 93 -4.05 7.49 21.74
CA PRO A 93 -3.50 8.21 20.59
C PRO A 93 -2.80 7.28 19.59
N TYR A 94 -2.08 6.25 20.07
CA TYR A 94 -1.45 5.26 19.19
C TYR A 94 -2.48 4.41 18.46
N ALA A 95 -3.57 4.03 19.13
CA ALA A 95 -4.66 3.28 18.53
C ALA A 95 -5.37 4.09 17.42
N ILE A 96 -5.66 5.37 17.66
CA ILE A 96 -6.30 6.25 16.67
C ILE A 96 -5.38 6.46 15.46
N PHE A 97 -4.11 6.81 15.70
CA PHE A 97 -3.15 7.03 14.62
C PHE A 97 -2.98 5.78 13.76
N SER A 98 -2.80 4.63 14.39
CA SER A 98 -2.61 3.38 13.67
C SER A 98 -3.87 2.92 12.95
N GLY A 99 -5.05 3.11 13.55
CA GLY A 99 -6.33 2.86 12.89
C GLY A 99 -6.48 3.69 11.60
N ALA A 100 -6.09 4.96 11.62
CA ALA A 100 -6.08 5.80 10.42
C ALA A 100 -5.11 5.26 9.34
N VAL A 101 -3.92 4.82 9.73
CA VAL A 101 -2.92 4.23 8.80
C VAL A 101 -3.43 2.91 8.22
N ILE A 102 -4.06 2.05 9.03
CA ILE A 102 -4.65 0.78 8.58
C ILE A 102 -5.76 1.04 7.56
N ILE A 103 -6.67 1.99 7.82
CA ILE A 103 -7.71 2.36 6.86
C ILE A 103 -7.10 2.84 5.54
N LEU A 104 -6.08 3.71 5.61
CA LEU A 104 -5.38 4.17 4.42
C LEU A 104 -4.70 3.04 3.64
N TYR A 105 -4.14 2.05 4.33
CA TYR A 105 -3.49 0.90 3.69
C TYR A 105 -4.51 -0.07 3.07
N VAL A 106 -5.52 -0.48 3.84
CA VAL A 106 -6.54 -1.45 3.43
C VAL A 106 -7.45 -0.91 2.32
N PHE A 107 -7.85 0.35 2.38
CA PHE A 107 -8.73 0.94 1.37
C PHE A 107 -8.00 1.76 0.31
N GLY A 108 -6.94 2.47 0.70
CA GLY A 108 -6.22 3.36 -0.22
C GLY A 108 -5.50 2.60 -1.32
N TYR A 109 -4.86 1.47 -0.99
CA TYR A 109 -4.15 0.67 -2.00
C TYR A 109 -5.10 0.12 -3.10
N PRO A 110 -6.21 -0.58 -2.77
CA PRO A 110 -7.18 -1.01 -3.77
C PRO A 110 -7.78 0.15 -4.57
N LEU A 111 -8.06 1.28 -3.93
CA LEU A 111 -8.66 2.44 -4.60
C LEU A 111 -7.69 3.07 -5.62
N ILE A 112 -6.41 3.23 -5.26
CA ILE A 112 -5.38 3.75 -6.17
C ILE A 112 -5.22 2.83 -7.38
N LEU A 113 -5.16 1.51 -7.16
CA LEU A 113 -5.09 0.55 -8.26
C LEU A 113 -6.34 0.62 -9.15
N PHE A 114 -7.52 0.61 -8.56
CA PHE A 114 -8.78 0.66 -9.31
C PHE A 114 -8.90 1.93 -10.15
N VAL A 115 -8.61 3.10 -9.56
CA VAL A 115 -8.63 4.39 -10.26
C VAL A 115 -7.56 4.43 -11.34
N GLY A 116 -6.34 3.97 -11.05
CA GLY A 116 -5.22 3.92 -12.00
C GLY A 116 -5.54 3.04 -13.21
N LEU A 117 -6.03 1.83 -12.99
CA LEU A 117 -6.44 0.90 -14.05
C LEU A 117 -7.60 1.47 -14.87
N ARG A 118 -8.61 2.06 -14.22
CA ARG A 118 -9.74 2.70 -14.93
C ARG A 118 -9.29 3.88 -15.78
N TYR A 119 -8.35 4.67 -15.28
CA TYR A 119 -7.78 5.80 -16.00
C TYR A 119 -6.98 5.35 -17.24
N LEU A 120 -6.16 4.30 -17.10
CA LEU A 120 -5.41 3.70 -18.20
C LEU A 120 -6.32 3.05 -19.25
N HIS A 121 -7.36 2.32 -18.82
CA HIS A 121 -8.34 1.72 -19.72
C HIS A 121 -9.08 2.78 -20.55
N LYS A 122 -9.42 3.94 -19.95
CA LYS A 122 -9.98 5.07 -20.69
C LYS A 122 -9.00 5.65 -21.72
N ARG A 123 -7.71 5.75 -21.40
CA ARG A 123 -6.67 6.25 -22.30
C ARG A 123 -6.46 5.35 -23.52
N GLN A 124 -6.58 4.03 -23.35
CA GLN A 124 -6.40 3.06 -24.44
C GLN A 124 -7.49 3.15 -25.51
N LYS A 125 -8.70 3.63 -25.17
CA LYS A 125 -9.80 3.85 -26.12
C LYS A 125 -9.64 5.11 -26.99
N VAL A 126 -8.66 5.98 -26.70
CA VAL A 126 -8.48 7.29 -27.36
C VAL A 126 -7.32 7.26 -28.37
N VAL A 127 -6.77 6.09 -28.68
CA VAL A 127 -5.79 5.91 -29.77
C VAL A 127 -6.51 5.22 -30.94
N PRO A 128 -7.28 5.93 -31.77
CA PRO A 128 -7.63 5.41 -33.09
C PRO A 128 -6.33 5.33 -33.91
N CYS A 129 -6.07 4.15 -34.46
CA CYS A 129 -5.07 3.96 -35.51
C CYS A 129 -5.39 4.84 -36.73
#